data_AF-A0A4P6FAR4-F1
#
_entry.id   AF-A0A4P6FAR4-F1
#
_cell.length_a   1.000
_cell.length_b   1.000
_cell.length_c   1.000
_cell.angle_alpha   90.00
_cell.angle_beta   90.00
_cell.angle_gamma   90.00
#
_symmetry.space_group_name_H-M   'P 1'
#
loop_
_entity.id
_entity.type
_entity.pdbx_description
1 polymer ?
#
loop_
_entity_poly.entity_id
_entity_poly.type
_entity_poly.pdbx_seq_one_letter_code
_entity_poly.pdbx_strand_id
1 'polypeptide(L)'
;MKVLRPRVVAELRDGFVATEAPALQVSIRAALQPGERGSEPVSADLRFAPGADGRVVVLWRNRHVGFVPPSHREVLAAQVAAAGKATVQAEGCVYRDGGVRRVWVGPLPAAGFPRVEPGYDELPAPETTLFGFSLKRPPGAG
;
A
#
# COMPACT_ATOMS: atom_id res chain seq x y z
N MET A 1 -16.64 14.51 20.29
CA MET A 1 -16.52 15.18 18.97
C MET A 1 -15.41 14.50 18.19
N LYS A 2 -15.67 14.05 16.95
CA LYS A 2 -14.66 13.38 16.11
C LYS A 2 -13.83 14.48 15.45
N VAL A 3 -12.65 14.78 15.99
CA VAL A 3 -11.75 15.78 15.40
C VAL A 3 -11.30 15.28 14.04
N LEU A 4 -11.73 15.95 12.97
CA LEU A 4 -11.24 15.68 11.61
C LEU A 4 -9.77 16.07 11.57
N ARG A 5 -8.89 15.09 11.29
CA ARG A 5 -7.48 15.37 11.04
C ARG A 5 -7.37 16.16 9.72
N PRO A 6 -6.52 17.19 9.66
CA PRO A 6 -6.18 17.85 8.40
C PRO A 6 -5.69 16.84 7.36
N ARG A 7 -5.96 17.08 6.08
CA ARG A 7 -5.58 16.21 4.98
C ARG A 7 -4.51 16.89 4.14
N VAL A 8 -3.48 16.13 3.75
CA VAL A 8 -2.40 16.56 2.88
C VAL A 8 -2.38 15.63 1.68
N VAL A 9 -2.39 16.18 0.47
CA VAL A 9 -2.27 15.37 -0.74
C VAL A 9 -0.81 14.93 -0.87
N ALA A 10 -0.60 13.64 -1.16
CA ALA A 10 0.72 13.09 -1.38
C ALA A 10 1.28 13.58 -2.71
N GLU A 11 2.52 14.06 -2.68
CA GLU A 11 3.30 14.35 -3.87
C GLU A 11 3.83 13.03 -4.44
N LEU A 12 3.21 12.56 -5.53
CA LEU A 12 3.60 11.36 -6.25
C LEU A 12 4.23 11.81 -7.57
N ARG A 13 5.50 11.47 -7.81
CA ARG A 13 6.17 11.78 -9.09
C ARG A 13 5.45 11.10 -10.24
N ASP A 14 5.29 9.79 -10.09
CA ASP A 14 4.47 8.93 -10.94
C ASP A 14 3.55 8.10 -10.03
N GLY A 15 2.46 7.57 -10.60
CA GLY A 15 1.67 6.58 -9.89
C GLY A 15 2.40 5.23 -9.81
N PHE A 16 1.98 4.37 -8.88
CA PHE A 16 2.59 3.06 -8.69
C PHE A 16 1.56 2.01 -8.27
N VAL A 17 1.90 0.73 -8.46
CA VAL A 17 1.11 -0.39 -7.92
C VAL A 17 1.56 -0.66 -6.49
N ALA A 18 0.64 -0.72 -5.54
CA ALA A 18 0.98 -1.12 -4.17
C ALA A 18 1.42 -2.59 -4.14
N THR A 19 2.47 -2.89 -3.37
CA THR A 19 3.02 -4.25 -3.24
C THR A 19 2.21 -5.09 -2.24
N GLU A 20 2.49 -6.40 -2.19
CA GLU A 20 1.84 -7.41 -1.34
C GLU A 20 0.36 -7.64 -1.66
N ALA A 21 -0.06 -7.32 -2.89
CA ALA A 21 -1.46 -7.47 -3.29
C ALA A 21 -1.97 -8.92 -3.13
N PRO A 22 -1.22 -10.00 -3.46
CA PRO A 22 -1.68 -11.37 -3.25
C PRO A 22 -1.95 -11.71 -1.78
N ALA A 23 -1.10 -11.25 -0.87
CA ALA A 23 -1.26 -11.48 0.57
C ALA A 23 -2.44 -10.70 1.16
N LEU A 24 -2.78 -9.54 0.59
CA LEU A 24 -3.81 -8.64 1.12
C LEU A 24 -5.17 -8.75 0.43
N GLN A 25 -5.41 -9.80 -0.37
CA GLN A 25 -6.69 -10.01 -1.07
C GLN A 25 -7.91 -9.97 -0.14
N VAL A 26 -7.81 -10.55 1.06
CA VAL A 26 -8.91 -10.53 2.04
C VAL A 26 -9.24 -9.09 2.45
N SER A 27 -8.21 -8.30 2.76
CA SER A 27 -8.36 -6.89 3.14
C SER A 27 -8.91 -6.04 2.00
N ILE A 28 -8.40 -6.22 0.79
CA ILE A 28 -8.87 -5.51 -0.42
C ILE A 28 -10.35 -5.84 -0.68
N ARG A 29 -10.71 -7.13 -0.67
CA ARG A 29 -12.11 -7.56 -0.90
C ARG A 29 -13.07 -7.07 0.16
N ALA A 30 -12.62 -6.96 1.39
CA ALA A 30 -13.45 -6.51 2.49
C ALA A 30 -13.52 -4.98 2.60
N ALA A 31 -12.64 -4.24 1.91
CA ALA A 31 -12.76 -2.80 1.71
C ALA A 31 -13.81 -2.44 0.64
N LEU A 32 -14.12 -3.34 -0.29
CA LEU A 32 -15.16 -3.15 -1.30
C LEU A 32 -16.56 -3.08 -0.68
N GLN A 33 -17.37 -2.15 -1.16
CA GLN A 33 -18.81 -2.09 -0.92
C GLN A 33 -19.55 -3.14 -1.77
N PRO A 34 -20.79 -3.52 -1.39
CA PRO A 34 -21.55 -4.55 -2.11
C PRO A 34 -21.68 -4.32 -3.62
N GLY A 35 -21.86 -3.07 -4.07
CA GLY A 35 -22.01 -2.74 -5.50
C GLY A 35 -20.70 -2.66 -6.30
N GLU A 36 -19.54 -2.63 -5.65
CA GLU A 36 -18.25 -2.42 -6.32
C GLU A 36 -17.58 -3.74 -6.74
N ARG A 37 -18.08 -4.88 -6.28
CA ARG A 37 -17.43 -6.20 -6.49
C ARG A 37 -17.31 -6.62 -7.95
N GLY A 38 -18.17 -6.06 -8.82
CA GLY A 38 -18.23 -6.31 -10.26
C GLY A 38 -17.93 -5.09 -11.14
N SER A 39 -17.66 -3.91 -10.54
CA SER A 39 -17.38 -2.68 -11.30
C SER A 39 -15.91 -2.33 -11.09
N GLU A 40 -15.06 -2.63 -12.05
CA GLU A 40 -13.62 -2.35 -11.97
C GLU A 40 -13.21 -1.47 -13.17
N PRO A 41 -12.32 -0.47 -12.98
CA PRO A 41 -11.64 -0.13 -11.74
C PRO A 41 -12.54 0.58 -10.71
N VAL A 42 -12.30 0.33 -9.43
CA VAL A 42 -12.99 0.99 -8.30
C VAL A 42 -12.15 2.15 -7.80
N SER A 43 -12.66 3.38 -7.82
CA SER A 43 -11.97 4.54 -7.25
C SER A 43 -11.69 4.37 -5.76
N ALA A 44 -10.50 4.78 -5.33
CA ALA A 44 -10.03 4.61 -3.96
C ALA A 44 -9.38 5.88 -3.43
N ASP A 45 -9.94 6.44 -2.36
CA ASP A 45 -9.25 7.43 -1.53
C ASP A 45 -8.26 6.71 -0.60
N LEU A 46 -7.00 6.75 -0.97
CA LEU A 46 -5.92 6.06 -0.27
C LEU A 46 -5.30 6.97 0.78
N ARG A 47 -4.87 6.37 1.89
CA ARG A 47 -4.13 7.05 2.95
C ARG A 47 -2.84 6.32 3.22
N PHE A 48 -1.84 7.06 3.69
CA PHE A 48 -0.54 6.49 4.05
C PHE A 48 -0.33 6.55 5.55
N ALA A 49 0.28 5.49 6.09
CA ALA A 49 0.66 5.39 7.48
C ALA A 49 2.06 4.78 7.62
N PRO A 50 2.81 5.15 8.67
CA PRO A 50 4.08 4.50 8.95
C PRO A 50 3.85 3.01 9.29
N GLY A 51 4.68 2.15 8.72
CA GLY A 51 4.80 0.74 9.05
C GLY A 51 6.12 0.45 9.78
N ALA A 52 6.34 -0.82 10.13
CA ALA A 52 7.62 -1.27 10.67
C ALA A 52 8.76 -1.13 9.64
N ASP A 53 9.99 -1.02 10.12
CA ASP A 53 11.22 -1.00 9.31
C ASP A 53 11.21 0.04 8.18
N GLY A 54 10.68 1.24 8.47
CA GLY A 54 10.61 2.35 7.52
C GLY A 54 9.65 2.12 6.35
N ARG A 55 8.83 1.06 6.39
CA ARG A 55 7.80 0.82 5.37
C ARG A 55 6.68 1.84 5.50
N VAL A 56 5.98 2.05 4.39
CA VAL A 56 4.77 2.88 4.37
C VAL A 56 3.60 2.00 3.94
N VAL A 57 2.56 1.97 4.75
CA VAL A 57 1.35 1.18 4.53
C VAL A 57 0.35 1.99 3.73
N VAL A 58 -0.26 1.36 2.72
CA VAL A 58 -1.39 1.91 1.96
C VAL A 58 -2.68 1.46 2.61
N LEU A 59 -3.50 2.43 3.00
CA LEU A 59 -4.78 2.24 3.66
C LEU A 59 -5.92 2.64 2.74
N TRP A 60 -6.94 1.79 2.65
CA TRP A 60 -8.20 2.11 1.99
C TRP A 60 -9.37 1.73 2.89
N ARG A 61 -10.26 2.68 3.17
CA ARG A 61 -11.41 2.50 4.09
C ARG A 61 -11.02 1.87 5.43
N ASN A 62 -9.90 2.34 6.00
CA ASN A 62 -9.30 1.87 7.26
C ASN A 62 -8.80 0.41 7.24
N ARG A 63 -8.50 -0.14 6.06
CA ARG A 63 -7.86 -1.46 5.92
C ARG A 63 -6.51 -1.34 5.25
N HIS A 64 -5.57 -2.21 5.62
CA HIS A 64 -4.28 -2.34 4.96
C HIS A 64 -4.48 -3.04 3.61
N VAL A 65 -4.17 -2.36 2.51
CA VAL A 65 -4.42 -2.87 1.16
C VAL A 65 -3.15 -2.98 0.31
N GLY A 66 -2.01 -2.56 0.84
CA GLY A 66 -0.72 -2.72 0.19
C GLY A 66 0.39 -2.01 0.96
N PHE A 67 1.60 -2.08 0.41
CA PHE A 67 2.73 -1.27 0.84
C PHE A 67 3.25 -0.42 -0.31
N VAL A 68 3.91 0.68 0.05
CA VAL A 68 4.61 1.51 -0.93
C VAL A 68 5.88 0.78 -1.40
N PRO A 69 6.08 0.63 -2.72
CA PRO A 69 7.26 -0.02 -3.28
C PRO A 69 8.54 0.75 -2.93
N PRO A 70 9.72 0.10 -2.94
CA PRO A 70 10.99 0.75 -2.60
C PRO A 70 11.25 2.06 -3.35
N SER A 71 10.89 2.13 -4.64
CA SER A 71 11.07 3.31 -5.50
C SER A 71 10.37 4.58 -5.00
N HIS A 72 9.31 4.45 -4.19
CA HIS A 72 8.52 5.57 -3.67
C HIS A 72 8.58 5.71 -2.14
N ARG A 73 9.20 4.74 -1.45
CA ARG A 73 9.12 4.58 0.00
C ARG A 73 9.72 5.76 0.74
N GLU A 74 10.94 6.16 0.40
CA GLU A 74 11.67 7.22 1.11
C GLU A 74 10.92 8.55 1.03
N VAL A 75 10.49 8.92 -0.18
CA VAL A 75 9.76 10.16 -0.44
C VAL A 75 8.42 10.19 0.31
N LEU A 76 7.65 9.11 0.28
CA LEU A 76 6.37 9.04 1.01
C LEU A 76 6.56 8.95 2.52
N ALA A 77 7.59 8.27 3.01
CA ALA A 77 7.91 8.22 4.44
C ALA A 77 8.24 9.62 4.96
N ALA A 78 9.01 10.41 4.21
CA ALA A 78 9.32 11.80 4.56
C ALA A 78 8.05 12.67 4.62
N GLN A 79 7.14 12.53 3.66
CA GLN A 79 5.86 13.25 3.66
C GLN A 79 4.98 12.87 4.85
N VAL A 80 4.87 11.57 5.15
CA VAL A 80 4.12 11.06 6.31
C VAL A 80 4.70 11.59 7.62
N ALA A 81 6.02 11.63 7.75
CA ALA A 81 6.69 12.20 8.92
C ALA A 81 6.46 13.72 9.04
N ALA A 82 6.58 14.46 7.93
CA ALA A 82 6.39 15.91 7.90
C ALA A 82 4.94 16.33 8.18
N ALA A 83 3.95 15.50 7.80
CA ALA A 83 2.54 15.76 8.01
C ALA A 83 2.12 15.74 9.50
N GLY A 84 2.92 15.12 10.38
CA GLY A 84 2.65 15.05 11.82
C GLY A 84 1.30 14.43 12.15
N LYS A 85 0.32 15.25 12.56
CA LYS A 85 -1.05 14.79 12.89
C LYS A 85 -1.98 14.76 11.67
N ALA A 86 -1.57 15.34 10.54
CA ALA A 86 -2.35 15.30 9.31
C ALA A 86 -2.33 13.92 8.66
N THR A 87 -3.30 13.65 7.80
CA THR A 87 -3.38 12.41 7.02
C THR A 87 -2.87 12.67 5.62
N VAL A 88 -1.81 11.98 5.22
CA VAL A 88 -1.31 11.99 3.84
C VAL A 88 -2.20 11.06 3.02
N GLN A 89 -2.73 11.56 1.90
CA GLN A 89 -3.68 10.86 1.06
C GLN A 89 -3.35 10.98 -0.43
N ALA A 90 -3.76 10.00 -1.21
CA ALA A 90 -3.70 10.05 -2.66
C ALA A 90 -4.98 9.45 -3.25
N GLU A 91 -5.30 9.89 -4.46
CA GLU A 91 -6.23 9.14 -5.30
C GLU A 91 -5.60 7.80 -5.71
N GLY A 92 -6.44 6.88 -6.12
CA GLY A 92 -6.03 5.58 -6.58
C GLY A 92 -7.23 4.79 -7.07
N CYS A 93 -6.99 3.55 -7.46
CA CYS A 93 -8.06 2.64 -7.80
C CYS A 93 -7.68 1.18 -7.60
N VAL A 94 -8.70 0.34 -7.45
CA VAL A 94 -8.56 -1.12 -7.37
C VAL A 94 -8.98 -1.72 -8.70
N TYR A 95 -8.11 -2.56 -9.27
CA TYR A 95 -8.32 -3.20 -10.57
C TYR A 95 -7.97 -4.68 -10.50
N ARG A 96 -8.45 -5.48 -11.46
CA ARG A 96 -8.03 -6.87 -11.63
C ARG A 96 -6.79 -6.97 -12.50
N ASP A 97 -5.88 -7.81 -12.04
CA ASP A 97 -4.73 -8.30 -12.79
C ASP A 97 -4.71 -9.82 -12.67
N GLY A 98 -5.17 -10.52 -13.71
CA GLY A 98 -5.42 -11.96 -13.68
C GLY A 98 -6.38 -12.36 -12.54
N GLY A 99 -5.91 -13.23 -11.63
CA GLY A 99 -6.70 -13.75 -10.51
C GLY A 99 -6.69 -12.88 -9.24
N VAL A 100 -5.93 -11.79 -9.22
CA VAL A 100 -5.73 -10.94 -8.04
C VAL A 100 -6.24 -9.52 -8.27
N ARG A 101 -6.76 -8.91 -7.20
CA ARG A 101 -7.07 -7.46 -7.19
C ARG A 101 -5.85 -6.69 -6.74
N ARG A 102 -5.41 -5.71 -7.53
CA ARG A 102 -4.29 -4.83 -7.23
C ARG A 102 -4.77 -3.42 -6.94
N VAL A 103 -3.94 -2.65 -6.25
CA VAL A 103 -4.19 -1.24 -5.93
C VAL A 103 -3.21 -0.39 -6.70
N TRP A 104 -3.72 0.47 -7.57
CA TRP A 104 -2.98 1.57 -8.17
C TRP A 104 -3.07 2.80 -7.26
N VAL A 105 -1.94 3.45 -7.04
CA VAL A 105 -1.79 4.65 -6.25
C VAL A 105 -1.39 5.78 -7.20
N GLY A 106 -2.20 6.85 -7.24
CA GLY A 106 -2.06 7.96 -8.16
C GLY A 106 -3.25 8.09 -9.13
N PRO A 107 -3.22 9.11 -10.01
CA PRO A 107 -4.27 9.35 -10.99
C PRO A 107 -4.47 8.13 -11.90
N LEU A 108 -5.71 7.89 -12.37
CA LEU A 108 -6.01 6.77 -13.26
C LEU A 108 -5.10 6.83 -14.51
N PRO A 109 -4.31 5.77 -14.80
CA PRO A 109 -3.33 5.83 -15.87
C PRO A 109 -4.04 5.77 -17.23
N ALA A 110 -3.79 6.77 -18.08
CA ALA A 110 -4.45 6.91 -19.40
C ALA A 110 -4.13 5.75 -20.36
N ALA A 111 -2.93 5.15 -20.24
CA ALA A 111 -2.49 4.02 -21.06
C ALA A 111 -2.87 2.64 -20.47
N GLY A 112 -3.67 2.61 -19.40
CA GLY A 112 -3.95 1.41 -18.63
C GLY A 112 -2.90 1.12 -17.55
N PHE A 113 -3.13 0.07 -16.77
CA PHE A 113 -2.27 -0.28 -15.65
C PHE A 113 -0.96 -0.93 -16.12
N PRO A 114 0.19 -0.58 -15.51
CA PRO A 114 1.44 -1.21 -15.87
C PRO A 114 1.43 -2.69 -15.47
N ARG A 115 2.12 -3.50 -16.26
CA ARG A 115 2.35 -4.91 -15.93
C ARG A 115 3.18 -5.00 -14.65
N VAL A 116 2.76 -5.91 -13.75
CA VAL A 116 3.54 -6.22 -12.56
C VAL A 116 4.44 -7.41 -12.85
N GLU A 117 5.75 -7.21 -12.71
CA GLU A 117 6.75 -8.24 -12.95
C GLU A 117 6.80 -9.27 -11.80
N PRO A 118 7.22 -10.52 -12.08
CA PRO A 118 7.48 -11.50 -11.03
C PRO A 118 8.44 -10.97 -9.96
N GLY A 119 8.17 -11.26 -8.69
CA GLY A 119 8.97 -10.77 -7.56
C GLY A 119 8.59 -9.36 -7.06
N TYR A 120 7.67 -8.66 -7.72
CA TYR A 120 7.24 -7.32 -7.28
C TYR A 120 6.55 -7.32 -5.91
N ASP A 121 5.79 -8.37 -5.62
CA ASP A 121 5.10 -8.59 -4.35
C ASP A 121 5.93 -9.43 -3.38
N GLU A 122 7.25 -9.56 -3.59
CA GLU A 122 8.14 -10.23 -2.65
C GLU A 122 8.71 -9.20 -1.66
N LEU A 123 8.39 -9.38 -0.38
CA LEU A 123 9.09 -8.65 0.67
C LEU A 123 10.55 -9.10 0.72
N PRO A 124 11.52 -8.16 0.74
CA PRO A 124 12.86 -8.51 1.14
C PRO A 124 12.80 -9.14 2.53
N ALA A 125 13.56 -10.23 2.72
CA ALA A 125 13.63 -10.90 4.00
C ALA A 125 14.02 -9.87 5.08
N PRO A 126 13.39 -9.89 6.27
CA PRO A 126 13.82 -9.01 7.36
C PRO A 126 15.29 -9.27 7.64
N GLU A 127 16.06 -8.21 7.90
CA GLU A 127 17.45 -8.37 8.33
C GLU A 127 17.44 -9.19 9.62
N THR A 128 18.00 -10.39 9.57
CA THR A 128 18.05 -11.30 10.72
C THR A 128 19.22 -10.95 11.64
N THR A 129 19.74 -9.72 11.59
CA THR A 129 20.93 -9.33 12.35
C THR A 129 20.60 -8.18 13.28
N LEU A 130 20.55 -8.45 14.58
CA LEU A 130 20.55 -7.39 15.62
C LEU A 130 21.96 -7.31 16.19
N PHE A 131 22.63 -6.17 16.05
CA PHE A 131 23.98 -5.92 16.61
C PHE A 131 25.04 -6.97 16.24
N GLY A 132 25.01 -7.50 15.01
CA GLY A 132 25.97 -8.52 14.56
C GLY A 132 25.63 -9.96 14.97
N PHE A 133 24.53 -10.19 15.70
CA PHE A 133 24.05 -11.53 16.04
C PHE A 133 22.94 -11.97 15.09
N SER A 134 23.14 -13.12 14.44
CA SER A 134 22.11 -13.75 13.62
C SER A 134 20.99 -14.31 14.48
N LEU A 135 19.79 -13.76 14.32
CA LEU A 135 18.54 -14.34 14.81
C LEU A 135 18.18 -15.53 13.93
N LYS A 136 18.33 -16.74 14.48
CA LYS A 136 17.73 -17.93 13.85
C LYS A 136 16.21 -17.78 13.94
N ARG A 137 15.54 -17.81 12.78
CA ARG A 137 14.08 -17.99 12.71
C ARG A 137 13.73 -19.27 13.49
N PRO A 138 12.88 -19.23 14.53
CA PRO A 138 12.43 -20.46 15.18
C PRO A 138 11.67 -21.32 14.17
N PRO A 139 11.89 -22.64 14.14
CA PRO A 139 11.16 -23.53 13.24
C PRO A 139 9.69 -23.59 13.65
N GLY A 140 8.80 -23.10 12.78
CA GLY A 140 7.38 -23.45 12.77
C GLY A 140 6.47 -22.67 13.73
N ALA A 141 5.65 -21.78 13.16
CA ALA A 141 4.26 -21.67 13.56
C ALA A 141 3.46 -22.06 12.31
N GLY A 142 2.82 -23.24 12.37
CA GLY A 142 2.10 -23.87 11.27
C GLY A 142 0.78 -23.21 10.92
#